data_AF-A0AAW8R6M7-F1
#
_entry.id   AF-A0AAW8R6M7-F1
#
_cell.length_a   1.000
_cell.length_b   1.000
_cell.length_c   1.000
_cell.angle_alpha   90.00
_cell.angle_beta   90.00
_cell.angle_gamma   90.00
#
_symmetry.space_group_name_H-M   'P 1'
#
loop_
_entity.id
_entity.type
_entity.pdbx_description
1 polymer ?
#
loop_
_entity_poly.entity_id
_entity_poly.type
_entity_poly.pdbx_seq_one_letter_code
_entity_poly.pdbx_strand_id
1 'polypeptide(L)'
;MNKEIIGKYVTVLGLLLFWAPLWGIVDTYLIMSSSFQEITLFGTNEPKISQEEMSSAALSTLMGLFLFLVALCLLTFTVVGLNYRTKWLFWILIAYSILLLFVFPIGTSLGIILLIALVLSRKKFGLVGDVI
;
A
#
# COMPACT_ATOMS: atom_id res chain seq x y z
N MET A 1 -7.33 27.12 -9.08
CA MET A 1 -7.67 25.86 -8.37
C MET A 1 -6.80 25.76 -7.14
N ASN A 2 -7.39 25.57 -5.95
CA ASN A 2 -6.64 25.67 -4.69
C ASN A 2 -5.76 24.42 -4.50
N LYS A 3 -4.43 24.58 -4.50
CA LYS A 3 -3.46 23.45 -4.43
C LYS A 3 -3.68 22.56 -3.20
N GLU A 4 -4.18 23.15 -2.13
CA GLU A 4 -4.52 22.48 -0.88
C GLU A 4 -5.67 21.47 -1.03
N ILE A 5 -6.72 21.83 -1.78
CA ILE A 5 -7.87 20.96 -2.02
C ILE A 5 -7.43 19.74 -2.84
N ILE A 6 -6.64 19.97 -3.90
CA ILE A 6 -6.08 18.90 -4.73
C ILE A 6 -5.19 17.99 -3.88
N GLY A 7 -4.31 18.57 -3.07
CA GLY A 7 -3.43 17.84 -2.16
C GLY A 7 -4.20 16.91 -1.23
N LYS A 8 -5.31 17.38 -0.65
CA LYS A 8 -6.17 16.56 0.21
C LYS A 8 -6.77 15.36 -0.54
N TYR A 9 -7.34 15.55 -1.72
CA TYR A 9 -7.95 14.44 -2.49
C TYR A 9 -6.91 13.43 -2.95
N VAL A 10 -5.77 13.88 -3.47
CA VAL A 10 -4.67 13.00 -3.89
C VAL A 10 -4.09 12.24 -2.70
N THR A 11 -3.99 12.88 -1.53
CA THR A 11 -3.60 12.20 -0.28
C THR A 11 -4.55 11.06 0.02
N VAL A 12 -5.86 11.32 0.10
CA VAL A 12 -6.85 10.30 0.46
C VAL A 12 -6.83 9.14 -0.53
N LEU A 13 -6.70 9.44 -1.83
CA LEU A 13 -6.56 8.41 -2.87
C LEU A 13 -5.29 7.57 -2.65
N GLY A 14 -4.14 8.20 -2.46
CA GLY A 14 -2.89 7.49 -2.16
C GLY A 14 -2.97 6.65 -0.89
N LEU A 15 -3.65 7.14 0.15
CA LEU A 15 -3.85 6.39 1.39
C LEU A 15 -4.75 5.15 1.20
N LEU A 16 -5.74 5.23 0.32
CA LEU A 16 -6.62 4.11 -0.03
C LEU A 16 -5.85 3.05 -0.83
N LEU A 17 -5.13 3.48 -1.87
CA LEU A 17 -4.37 2.58 -2.76
C LEU A 17 -3.22 1.88 -2.03
N PHE A 18 -2.73 2.43 -0.92
CA PHE A 18 -1.72 1.78 -0.09
C PHE A 18 -2.16 0.38 0.40
N TRP A 19 -3.47 0.14 0.51
CA TRP A 19 -4.01 -1.15 0.93
C TRP A 19 -4.27 -2.13 -0.23
N ALA A 20 -3.98 -1.75 -1.47
CA ALA A 20 -4.18 -2.60 -2.65
C ALA A 20 -3.48 -3.98 -2.60
N PRO A 21 -2.28 -4.15 -1.99
CA PRO A 21 -1.67 -5.47 -1.87
C PRO A 21 -2.52 -6.45 -1.07
N LEU A 22 -3.23 -5.99 -0.03
CA LEU A 22 -4.11 -6.86 0.74
C LEU A 22 -5.29 -7.36 -0.12
N TRP A 23 -5.83 -6.50 -0.97
CA TRP A 23 -6.85 -6.89 -1.93
C TRP A 23 -6.36 -7.92 -2.93
N GLY A 24 -5.13 -7.79 -3.45
CA GLY A 24 -4.53 -8.80 -4.34
C GLY A 24 -4.35 -10.17 -3.67
N ILE A 25 -4.01 -10.18 -2.37
CA ILE A 25 -3.91 -11.43 -1.59
C ILE A 25 -5.29 -12.08 -1.42
N VAL A 26 -6.32 -11.29 -1.08
CA VAL A 26 -7.70 -11.80 -0.95
C VAL A 26 -8.19 -12.37 -2.27
N ASP A 27 -7.97 -11.67 -3.37
CA ASP A 27 -8.41 -12.11 -4.70
C ASP A 27 -7.69 -13.39 -5.16
N THR A 28 -6.38 -13.50 -4.89
CA THR A 28 -5.63 -14.74 -5.10
C THR A 28 -6.23 -15.91 -4.33
N TYR A 29 -6.62 -15.69 -3.07
CA TYR A 29 -7.28 -16.72 -2.27
C TYR A 29 -8.63 -17.13 -2.86
N LEU A 30 -9.44 -16.18 -3.34
CA LEU A 30 -10.71 -16.47 -3.99
C LEU A 30 -10.54 -17.26 -5.29
N ILE A 31 -9.58 -16.87 -6.14
CA ILE A 31 -9.27 -17.57 -7.39
C ILE A 31 -8.86 -19.02 -7.12
N MET A 32 -8.00 -19.27 -6.13
CA MET A 32 -7.54 -20.62 -5.83
C MET A 32 -8.57 -21.45 -5.04
N SER A 33 -9.59 -20.81 -4.46
CA SER A 33 -10.59 -21.52 -3.64
C SER A 33 -11.47 -22.49 -4.44
N SER A 34 -11.71 -22.23 -5.73
CA SER A 34 -12.44 -23.14 -6.64
C SER A 34 -11.79 -24.52 -6.70
N SER A 35 -10.46 -24.56 -6.88
CA SER A 35 -9.71 -25.81 -7.00
C SER A 35 -9.72 -26.63 -5.68
N PHE A 36 -9.81 -25.96 -4.53
CA PHE A 36 -9.93 -26.63 -3.23
C PHE A 36 -11.35 -27.17 -2.96
N GLN A 37 -12.38 -26.54 -3.52
CA GLN A 37 -13.74 -27.07 -3.46
C GLN A 37 -13.89 -28.35 -4.30
N GLU A 38 -13.21 -28.44 -5.46
CA GLU A 38 -13.21 -29.64 -6.29
C GLU A 38 -12.63 -30.87 -5.56
N ILE A 39 -11.55 -30.71 -4.79
CA ILE A 39 -11.01 -31.77 -3.91
C ILE A 39 -12.12 -32.33 -3.02
N THR A 40 -12.87 -31.42 -2.37
CA THR A 40 -13.86 -31.78 -1.36
C THR A 40 -15.10 -32.42 -2.00
N LEU A 41 -15.54 -31.90 -3.16
CA LEU A 41 -16.75 -32.35 -3.86
C LEU A 41 -16.55 -33.67 -4.62
N PHE A 42 -15.38 -33.88 -5.22
CA PHE A 42 -15.11 -35.04 -6.05
C PHE A 42 -14.22 -36.10 -5.38
N GLY A 43 -13.75 -35.83 -4.15
CA GLY A 43 -12.90 -36.76 -3.40
C GLY A 43 -11.56 -37.02 -4.09
N THR A 44 -11.10 -36.10 -4.95
CA THR A 44 -9.82 -36.22 -5.63
C THR A 44 -8.70 -35.90 -4.65
N ASN A 45 -7.70 -36.79 -4.54
CA ASN A 45 -6.58 -36.61 -3.60
C ASN A 45 -5.64 -35.45 -3.97
N GLU A 46 -5.80 -34.85 -5.16
CA GLU A 46 -4.96 -33.77 -5.66
C GLU A 46 -5.84 -32.61 -6.20
N PRO A 47 -5.52 -31.35 -5.87
CA PRO A 47 -6.18 -30.20 -6.47
C PRO A 47 -5.76 -30.10 -7.93
N LYS A 48 -6.74 -30.02 -8.84
CA LYS A 48 -6.48 -29.80 -10.24
C LYS A 48 -6.34 -28.29 -10.50
N ILE A 49 -5.22 -27.71 -10.06
CA ILE A 49 -4.95 -26.29 -10.31
C ILE A 49 -4.65 -26.11 -11.79
N SER A 50 -5.53 -25.39 -12.49
CA SER A 50 -5.33 -25.06 -13.89
C SER A 50 -4.19 -24.03 -14.04
N GLN A 51 -3.48 -24.09 -15.17
CA GLN A 51 -2.49 -23.07 -15.51
C GLN A 51 -3.12 -21.67 -15.58
N GLU A 52 -4.39 -21.59 -15.99
CA GLU A 52 -5.17 -20.36 -16.03
C GLU A 52 -5.39 -19.77 -14.63
N GLU A 53 -5.85 -20.55 -13.65
CA GLU A 53 -6.00 -20.11 -12.25
C GLU A 53 -4.68 -19.62 -11.66
N MET A 54 -3.58 -20.35 -11.89
CA MET A 54 -2.25 -19.92 -11.42
C MET A 54 -1.85 -18.57 -12.01
N SER A 55 -2.02 -18.39 -13.32
CA SER A 55 -1.67 -17.15 -14.00
C SER A 55 -2.57 -15.98 -13.56
N SER A 56 -3.86 -16.22 -13.35
CA SER A 56 -4.82 -15.21 -12.88
C SER A 56 -4.47 -14.76 -11.45
N ALA A 57 -4.19 -15.70 -10.55
CA ALA A 57 -3.73 -15.42 -9.18
C ALA A 57 -2.45 -14.55 -9.17
N ALA A 58 -1.47 -14.91 -10.01
CA ALA A 58 -0.24 -14.12 -10.14
C ALA A 58 -0.51 -12.70 -10.68
N LEU A 59 -1.37 -12.55 -11.69
CA LEU A 59 -1.75 -11.25 -12.25
C LEU A 59 -2.47 -10.36 -11.22
N SER A 60 -3.33 -10.95 -10.39
CA SER A 60 -4.02 -10.22 -9.33
C SER A 60 -3.04 -9.67 -8.29
N THR A 61 -2.08 -10.50 -7.86
CA THR A 61 -1.00 -10.05 -6.96
C THR A 61 -0.17 -8.94 -7.59
N LEU A 62 0.20 -9.07 -8.87
CA LEU A 62 0.94 -8.03 -9.60
C LEU A 62 0.16 -6.71 -9.68
N MET A 63 -1.15 -6.77 -9.91
CA MET A 63 -2.01 -5.57 -9.93
C MET A 63 -2.06 -4.89 -8.56
N GLY A 64 -2.19 -5.67 -7.48
CA GLY A 64 -2.15 -5.14 -6.10
C GLY A 64 -0.83 -4.43 -5.79
N LEU A 65 0.29 -5.01 -6.18
CA LEU A 65 1.63 -4.39 -6.03
C LEU A 65 1.81 -3.16 -6.93
N PHE A 66 1.27 -3.18 -8.14
CA PHE A 66 1.34 -2.03 -9.05
C PHE A 66 0.56 -0.83 -8.49
N LEU A 67 -0.66 -1.04 -8.01
CA LEU A 67 -1.47 0.00 -7.36
C LEU A 67 -0.81 0.53 -6.08
N PHE A 68 -0.13 -0.33 -5.33
CA PHE A 68 0.67 0.09 -4.18
C PHE A 68 1.82 1.02 -4.56
N LEU A 69 2.53 0.72 -5.64
CA LEU A 69 3.58 1.60 -6.15
C LEU A 69 3.01 2.97 -6.57
N VAL A 70 1.85 2.98 -7.23
CA VAL A 70 1.11 4.21 -7.56
C VAL A 70 0.75 4.98 -6.29
N ALA A 71 0.32 4.31 -5.22
CA ALA A 71 0.03 4.91 -3.93
C ALA A 71 1.24 5.69 -3.37
N LEU A 72 2.41 5.05 -3.35
CA LEU A 72 3.66 5.67 -2.88
C LEU A 72 4.04 6.90 -3.71
N CYS A 73 3.88 6.83 -5.03
CA CYS A 73 4.10 7.95 -5.93
C CYS A 73 3.14 9.12 -5.63
N LEU A 74 1.84 8.85 -5.45
CA LEU A 74 0.84 9.88 -5.15
C LEU A 74 1.08 10.55 -3.79
N LEU A 75 1.45 9.77 -2.77
CA LEU A 75 1.79 10.30 -1.44
C LEU A 75 3.05 11.16 -1.48
N THR A 76 4.08 10.71 -2.21
CA THR A 76 5.31 11.48 -2.40
C THR A 76 5.05 12.77 -3.18
N PHE A 77 4.28 12.69 -4.26
CA PHE A 77 3.89 13.84 -5.08
C PHE A 77 3.08 14.88 -4.28
N THR A 78 2.22 14.41 -3.38
CA THR A 78 1.47 15.28 -2.46
C THR A 78 2.40 16.08 -1.54
N VAL A 79 3.38 15.42 -0.93
CA VAL A 79 4.29 16.03 0.06
C VAL A 79 5.33 16.95 -0.59
N VAL A 80 5.85 16.55 -1.76
CA VAL A 80 6.94 17.25 -2.47
C VAL A 80 6.40 18.22 -3.52
N GLY A 81 5.50 17.76 -4.39
CA GLY A 81 4.98 18.55 -5.51
C GLY A 81 3.88 19.53 -5.11
N LEU A 82 2.90 19.06 -4.34
CA LEU A 82 1.78 19.91 -3.90
C LEU A 82 2.06 20.66 -2.59
N ASN A 83 3.18 20.35 -1.92
CA ASN A 83 3.56 20.90 -0.61
C ASN A 83 2.45 20.77 0.46
N TYR A 84 1.59 19.76 0.34
CA TYR A 84 0.53 19.50 1.30
C TYR A 84 1.13 18.80 2.51
N ARG A 85 1.36 19.55 3.60
CA ARG A 85 2.13 19.14 4.79
C ARG A 85 1.36 19.39 6.08
N THR A 86 0.31 18.60 6.31
CA THR A 86 -0.52 18.70 7.52
C THR A 86 -0.03 17.76 8.63
N LYS A 87 -0.30 18.09 9.90
CA LYS A 87 0.08 17.27 11.07
C LYS A 87 -0.51 15.85 11.01
N TRP A 88 -1.76 15.72 10.58
CA TRP A 88 -2.42 14.42 10.44
C TRP A 88 -1.76 13.53 9.38
N LEU A 89 -1.42 14.11 8.23
CA LEU A 89 -0.73 13.38 7.16
C LEU A 89 0.64 12.86 7.62
N PHE A 90 1.37 13.66 8.41
CA PHE A 90 2.66 13.24 8.97
C PHE A 90 2.54 11.96 9.82
N TRP A 91 1.57 11.91 10.73
CA TRP A 91 1.36 10.74 11.59
C TRP A 91 0.97 9.49 10.80
N ILE A 92 0.13 9.65 9.77
CA ILE A 92 -0.23 8.53 8.90
C ILE A 92 0.96 8.05 8.08
N LEU A 93 1.77 8.96 7.53
CA LEU A 93 2.98 8.59 6.81
C LEU A 93 3.99 7.87 7.71
N ILE A 94 4.11 8.26 8.98
CA ILE A 94 4.88 7.49 9.98
C ILE A 94 4.30 6.10 10.16
N ALA A 95 2.99 5.99 10.39
CA ALA A 95 2.35 4.69 10.58
C ALA A 95 2.56 3.76 9.37
N TYR A 96 2.40 4.28 8.15
CA TYR A 96 2.61 3.53 6.90
C TYR A 96 4.09 3.19 6.67
N SER A 97 5.01 4.07 7.05
CA SER A 97 6.45 3.83 7.00
C SER A 97 6.86 2.71 7.97
N ILE A 98 6.26 2.64 9.16
CA ILE A 98 6.45 1.52 10.10
C ILE A 98 5.86 0.23 9.51
N LEU A 99 4.67 0.29 8.92
CA LEU A 99 4.02 -0.88 8.30
C LEU A 99 4.87 -1.46 7.15
N LEU A 100 5.47 -0.59 6.34
CA LEU A 100 6.43 -0.94 5.30
C LEU A 100 7.65 -1.72 5.82
N LEU A 101 8.07 -1.52 7.08
CA LEU A 101 9.22 -2.24 7.65
C LEU A 101 9.01 -3.75 7.70
N PHE A 102 7.76 -4.20 7.85
CA PHE A 102 7.40 -5.61 7.86
C PHE A 102 7.43 -6.26 6.46
N VAL A 103 7.50 -5.46 5.40
CA VAL A 103 7.54 -5.94 4.01
C VAL A 103 9.00 -6.09 3.58
N PHE A 104 9.60 -7.25 3.90
CA PHE A 104 10.99 -7.55 3.57
C PHE A 104 11.16 -8.09 2.14
N PRO A 105 12.23 -7.73 1.40
CA PRO A 105 13.29 -6.79 1.74
C PRO A 105 13.05 -5.35 1.25
N ILE A 106 12.29 -5.19 0.17
CA ILE A 106 12.16 -3.90 -0.55
C ILE A 106 11.35 -2.88 0.24
N GLY A 107 10.31 -3.31 0.94
CA GLY A 107 9.51 -2.42 1.78
C GLY A 107 10.28 -1.92 3.00
N THR A 108 11.15 -2.75 3.58
CA THR A 108 11.99 -2.35 4.72
C THR A 108 12.95 -1.22 4.36
N SER A 109 13.66 -1.32 3.23
CA SER A 109 14.60 -0.27 2.81
C SER A 109 13.87 1.05 2.51
N LEU A 110 12.76 1.00 1.77
CA LEU A 110 11.92 2.17 1.51
C LEU A 110 11.33 2.76 2.79
N GLY A 111 10.84 1.90 3.69
CA GLY A 111 10.26 2.27 4.98
C GLY A 111 11.25 3.06 5.82
N ILE A 112 12.49 2.57 5.98
CA ILE A 112 13.56 3.25 6.73
C ILE A 112 13.89 4.61 6.10
N ILE A 113 14.09 4.66 4.78
CA ILE A 113 14.42 5.91 4.06
C ILE A 113 13.32 6.95 4.28
N LEU A 114 12.06 6.55 4.13
CA LEU A 114 10.92 7.44 4.28
C LEU A 114 10.76 7.91 5.73
N LEU A 115 11.00 7.03 6.70
CA LEU A 115 10.96 7.35 8.14
C LEU A 115 12.01 8.41 8.48
N ILE A 116 13.25 8.20 8.06
CA ILE A 116 14.35 9.14 8.27
C ILE A 116 14.01 10.49 7.61
N ALA A 117 13.54 10.47 6.37
CA ALA A 117 13.15 11.69 5.65
C ALA A 117 12.03 12.46 6.36
N LEU A 118 11.02 11.76 6.90
CA LEU A 118 9.93 12.36 7.67
C LEU A 118 10.43 12.96 8.99
N VAL A 119 11.21 12.19 9.77
CA VAL A 119 11.74 12.66 11.06
C VAL A 119 12.62 13.90 10.88
N LEU A 120 13.48 13.94 9.86
CA LEU A 120 14.31 15.11 9.54
C LEU A 120 13.46 16.31 9.07
N SER A 121 12.35 16.06 8.40
CA SER A 121 11.45 17.10 7.89
C SER A 121 10.30 17.47 8.83
N ARG A 122 10.25 16.94 10.07
CA ARG A 122 9.16 17.19 11.05
C ARG A 122 8.82 18.67 11.25
N LYS A 123 9.82 19.57 11.20
CA LYS A 123 9.62 21.02 11.36
C LYS A 123 8.77 21.61 10.23
N LYS A 124 8.89 21.05 9.01
CA LYS A 124 8.16 21.48 7.81
C LYS A 124 6.67 21.10 7.85
N PHE A 125 6.26 20.21 8.76
CA PHE A 125 4.86 19.82 8.98
C PHE A 125 4.21 20.60 10.14
N GLY A 126 4.88 21.64 10.67
CA GLY A 126 4.35 22.47 11.75
C GLY A 126 4.32 21.81 13.12
N LEU A 127 5.14 20.77 13.35
CA LEU A 127 5.21 20.01 14.61
C LEU A 127 6.20 20.58 15.64
N VAL A 128 6.57 21.86 15.53
CA VAL A 128 7.37 22.57 16.55
C VAL A 128 6.44 23.59 17.21
N GLY A 129 5.91 23.22 18.38
CA GLY A 129 4.97 24.02 19.16
C GLY A 129 4.24 23.23 20.27
N ASP A 130 4.11 21.91 20.13
CA ASP A 130 3.38 21.05 21.08
C ASP A 130 4.31 20.27 22.02
N VAL A 131 5.35 20.94 22.55
CA VAL A 131 6.12 20.44 23.70
C VAL A 131 6.20 21.58 24.70
N ILE A 132 5.18 21.65 25.55
CA ILE A 132 5.26 22.26 26.88
C ILE A 132 5.57 21.12 27.84
#